data_AF-A0A1G8N527-F1
#
_entry.id   AF-A0A1G8N527-F1
#
_cell.length_a   1.000
_cell.length_b   1.000
_cell.length_c   1.000
_cell.angle_alpha   90.00
_cell.angle_beta   90.00
_cell.angle_gamma   90.00
#
_symmetry.space_group_name_H-M   'P 1'
#
loop_
_entity.id
_entity.type
_entity.pdbx_description
1 polymer ?
#
loop_
_entity_poly.entity_id
_entity_poly.type
_entity_poly.pdbx_seq_one_letter_code
_entity_poly.pdbx_strand_id
1 'polypeptide(L)'
;MFPILLPALRERTDDILLLAVFFAWKLCKKIGKPFRGIDEKAMDELQQCQWPGNIRELENVIEQAVIINDGQSLLGLGRQLTDRISTKNNDHIEAPSTLHLPKTLSEIKRLQQQTERENILSILKIANGRIRGKNGAAELLNLKPTTLESRMEKLGISKSNI
;
A
#
# COMPACT_ATOMS: atom_id res chain seq x y z
N MET A 1 38.91 -6.05 25.75
CA MET A 1 37.49 -6.17 25.37
C MET A 1 37.44 -6.81 24.00
N PHE A 2 36.82 -7.99 23.85
CA PHE A 2 36.67 -8.66 22.56
C PHE A 2 35.27 -8.35 21.99
N PRO A 3 35.15 -7.77 20.79
CA PRO A 3 33.86 -7.51 20.17
C PRO A 3 33.23 -8.82 19.65
N ILE A 4 31.98 -9.09 20.03
CA ILE A 4 31.16 -10.15 19.44
C ILE A 4 30.41 -9.51 18.27
N LEU A 5 30.79 -9.87 17.05
CA LEU A 5 30.10 -9.45 15.84
C LEU A 5 28.88 -10.35 15.63
N LEU A 6 27.68 -9.78 15.71
CA LEU A 6 26.46 -10.49 15.37
C LEU A 6 26.18 -10.27 13.88
N PRO A 7 26.33 -11.31 13.03
CA PRO A 7 26.11 -11.16 11.60
C PRO A 7 24.63 -10.90 11.30
N ALA A 8 24.38 -10.18 10.21
CA ALA A 8 23.02 -9.89 9.77
C ALA A 8 22.29 -11.17 9.36
N LEU A 9 20.97 -11.18 9.43
CA LEU A 9 20.16 -12.35 9.11
C LEU A 9 20.37 -12.84 7.66
N ARG A 10 20.65 -11.92 6.73
CA ARG A 10 20.99 -12.24 5.33
C ARG A 10 22.32 -12.99 5.16
N GLU A 11 23.23 -12.91 6.13
CA GLU A 11 24.53 -13.59 6.11
C GLU A 11 24.42 -15.04 6.62
N ARG A 12 23.22 -15.44 7.07
CA ARG A 12 22.86 -16.75 7.65
C ARG A 12 21.54 -17.25 7.07
N THR A 13 21.50 -17.43 5.75
CA THR A 13 20.26 -17.79 5.02
C THR A 13 19.63 -19.09 5.52
N ASP A 14 20.43 -20.03 6.02
CA ASP A 14 19.94 -21.30 6.59
C ASP A 14 19.09 -21.07 7.85
N ASP A 15 19.42 -20.05 8.65
CA ASP A 15 18.68 -19.70 9.86
C ASP A 15 17.32 -19.06 9.53
N ILE A 16 17.17 -18.43 8.36
CA ILE A 16 15.93 -17.72 7.97
C ILE A 16 14.75 -18.70 7.96
N LEU A 17 14.91 -19.84 7.29
CA LEU A 17 13.84 -20.84 7.18
C LEU A 17 13.53 -21.46 8.54
N LEU A 18 14.56 -21.80 9.33
CA LEU A 18 14.38 -22.38 10.64
C LEU A 18 13.64 -21.42 11.60
N LEU A 19 14.05 -20.15 11.59
CA LEU A 19 13.40 -19.10 12.37
C LEU A 19 11.98 -18.83 11.90
N ALA A 20 11.73 -18.82 10.59
CA ALA A 20 10.40 -18.63 10.03
C ALA A 20 9.43 -19.73 10.51
N VAL A 21 9.84 -20.99 10.44
CA VAL A 21 9.05 -22.12 10.93
C VAL A 21 8.80 -22.01 12.43
N PHE A 22 9.85 -21.68 13.21
CA PHE A 22 9.72 -21.50 14.65
C PHE A 22 8.72 -20.40 15.01
N PHE A 23 8.83 -19.22 14.39
CA PHE A 23 7.91 -18.11 14.63
C PHE A 23 6.49 -18.47 14.20
N ALA A 24 6.31 -19.09 13.03
CA ALA A 24 5.00 -19.47 12.52
C ALA A 24 4.30 -20.43 13.48
N TRP A 25 5.01 -21.48 13.92
CA TRP A 25 4.48 -22.43 14.90
C TRP A 25 4.13 -21.74 16.23
N LYS A 26 5.04 -20.92 16.77
CA LYS A 26 4.85 -20.19 18.04
C LYS A 26 3.63 -19.25 17.97
N LEU A 27 3.49 -18.50 16.88
CA LEU A 27 2.42 -17.52 16.68
C LEU A 27 1.08 -18.18 16.40
N CYS A 28 1.03 -19.25 15.59
CA CYS A 28 -0.16 -20.07 15.41
C CYS A 28 -0.66 -20.62 16.74
N LYS A 29 0.23 -21.16 17.58
CA LYS A 29 -0.11 -21.65 18.92
C LYS A 29 -0.65 -20.54 19.82
N LYS A 30 -0.06 -19.34 19.77
CA LYS A 30 -0.51 -18.17 20.56
C LYS A 30 -1.90 -17.69 20.14
N ILE A 31 -2.20 -17.72 18.85
CA ILE A 31 -3.47 -17.23 18.27
C ILE A 31 -4.56 -18.33 18.27
N GLY A 32 -4.20 -19.59 18.51
CA GLY A 32 -5.12 -20.72 18.51
C GLY A 32 -5.46 -21.24 17.10
N LYS A 33 -4.55 -21.05 16.13
CA LYS A 33 -4.68 -21.61 14.77
C LYS A 33 -3.81 -22.86 14.61
N PRO A 34 -4.25 -23.88 13.84
CA PRO A 34 -3.39 -25.01 13.52
C PRO A 34 -2.26 -24.58 12.56
N PHE A 35 -1.04 -25.06 12.81
CA PHE A 35 0.09 -24.84 11.92
C PHE A 35 0.21 -26.00 10.94
N ARG A 36 0.06 -25.72 9.64
CA ARG A 36 0.12 -26.74 8.57
C ARG A 36 1.43 -26.74 7.77
N GLY A 37 2.34 -25.82 8.07
CA GLY A 37 3.55 -25.56 7.28
C GLY A 37 3.50 -24.21 6.57
N ILE A 38 4.61 -23.86 5.94
CA ILE A 38 4.78 -22.65 5.12
C ILE A 38 4.76 -23.08 3.65
N ASP A 39 4.11 -22.29 2.80
CA ASP A 39 4.08 -22.55 1.36
C ASP A 39 5.49 -22.45 0.74
N GLU A 40 5.78 -23.25 -0.29
CA GLU A 40 7.13 -23.28 -0.91
C GLU A 40 7.50 -21.91 -1.48
N LYS A 41 6.56 -21.24 -2.15
CA LYS A 41 6.77 -19.87 -2.65
C LYS A 41 7.08 -18.87 -1.55
N ALA A 42 6.42 -19.03 -0.40
CA ALA A 42 6.69 -18.19 0.77
C ALA A 42 8.09 -18.45 1.34
N MET A 43 8.56 -19.71 1.34
CA MET A 43 9.93 -20.02 1.76
C MET A 43 10.97 -19.37 0.84
N ASP A 44 10.78 -19.47 -0.48
CA ASP A 44 11.67 -18.85 -1.47
C ASP A 44 11.74 -17.32 -1.30
N GLU A 45 10.58 -16.68 -1.14
CA GLU A 45 10.50 -15.23 -0.91
C GLU A 45 11.21 -14.81 0.39
N LEU A 46 11.09 -15.60 1.46
CA LEU A 46 11.77 -15.31 2.73
C LEU A 46 13.29 -15.36 2.58
N GLN A 47 13.82 -16.29 1.78
CA GLN A 47 15.27 -16.43 1.56
C GLN A 47 15.86 -15.32 0.68
N GLN A 48 15.07 -14.80 -0.27
CA GLN A 48 15.52 -13.75 -1.20
C GLN A 48 15.50 -12.34 -0.58
N CYS A 49 14.94 -12.18 0.62
CA CYS A 49 14.82 -10.90 1.28
C CYS A 49 16.09 -10.46 2.03
N GLN A 50 16.33 -9.15 2.03
CA GLN A 50 17.53 -8.57 2.66
C GLN A 50 17.45 -8.44 4.18
N TRP A 51 16.23 -8.48 4.74
CA TRP A 51 15.97 -8.36 6.18
C TRP A 51 16.68 -7.18 6.86
N PRO A 52 16.48 -5.92 6.44
CA PRO A 52 17.10 -4.74 7.08
C PRO A 52 16.80 -4.64 8.60
N GLY A 53 15.68 -5.17 9.06
CA GLY A 53 15.34 -5.28 10.49
C GLY A 53 15.73 -6.62 11.13
N ASN A 54 16.54 -7.44 10.47
CA ASN A 54 16.98 -8.78 10.90
C ASN A 54 15.79 -9.64 11.40
N ILE A 55 15.98 -10.34 12.52
CA ILE A 55 15.03 -11.28 13.14
C ILE A 55 13.70 -10.61 13.48
N ARG A 56 13.73 -9.34 13.92
CA ARG A 56 12.52 -8.60 14.28
C ARG A 56 11.62 -8.38 13.07
N GLU A 57 12.22 -8.10 11.91
CA GLU A 57 11.46 -7.95 10.69
C GLU A 57 10.86 -9.28 10.24
N LEU A 58 11.66 -10.36 10.26
CA LEU A 58 11.19 -11.71 9.97
C LEU A 58 9.98 -12.09 10.85
N GLU A 59 10.08 -11.91 12.18
CA GLU A 59 8.98 -12.20 13.11
C GLU A 59 7.70 -11.42 12.76
N ASN A 60 7.82 -10.12 12.45
CA ASN A 60 6.66 -9.29 12.06
C ASN A 60 6.00 -9.77 10.76
N VAL A 61 6.78 -10.24 9.79
CA VAL A 61 6.23 -10.78 8.54
C VAL A 61 5.40 -12.01 8.82
N ILE A 62 5.98 -12.93 9.60
CA ILE A 62 5.34 -14.20 9.92
C ILE A 62 4.10 -13.96 10.78
N GLU A 63 4.13 -13.02 11.72
CA GLU A 63 2.96 -12.62 12.51
C GLU A 63 1.81 -12.14 11.61
N GLN A 64 2.09 -11.25 10.66
CA GLN A 64 1.07 -10.78 9.71
C GLN A 64 0.53 -11.93 8.86
N ALA A 65 1.40 -12.79 8.35
CA ALA A 65 0.99 -13.96 7.56
C ALA A 65 0.06 -14.86 8.38
N VAL A 66 0.38 -15.14 9.64
CA VAL A 66 -0.45 -15.99 10.53
C VAL A 66 -1.79 -15.33 10.85
N ILE A 67 -1.83 -14.00 11.01
CA ILE A 67 -3.08 -13.27 11.24
C ILE A 67 -4.01 -13.38 10.02
N ILE A 68 -3.45 -13.19 8.81
CA ILE A 68 -4.20 -13.20 7.55
C ILE A 68 -4.65 -14.62 7.16
N ASN A 69 -3.82 -15.63 7.41
CA ASN A 69 -4.10 -17.02 7.05
C ASN A 69 -5.33 -17.57 7.77
N ASP A 70 -6.14 -18.37 7.09
CA ASP A 70 -7.39 -18.96 7.59
C ASP A 70 -7.18 -20.18 8.51
N GLY A 71 -5.94 -20.69 8.62
CA GLY A 71 -5.58 -21.91 9.35
C GLY A 71 -5.94 -23.21 8.62
N GLN A 72 -6.54 -23.14 7.43
CA GLN A 72 -6.91 -24.32 6.64
C GLN A 72 -5.86 -24.64 5.57
N SER A 73 -5.12 -23.63 5.12
CA SER A 73 -4.11 -23.76 4.07
C SER A 73 -2.68 -23.65 4.61
N LEU A 74 -1.69 -23.98 3.77
CA LEU A 74 -0.28 -23.66 4.04
C LEU A 74 -0.13 -22.15 4.23
N LEU A 75 0.84 -21.74 5.07
CA LEU A 75 1.08 -20.34 5.37
C LEU A 75 1.75 -19.65 4.18
N GLY A 76 0.99 -18.83 3.45
CA GLY A 76 1.52 -17.87 2.49
C GLY A 76 1.76 -16.51 3.15
N LEU A 77 2.73 -15.74 2.63
CA LEU A 77 3.08 -14.42 3.19
C LEU A 77 1.98 -13.38 2.99
N GLY A 78 1.10 -13.57 2.00
CA GLY A 78 -0.05 -12.69 1.72
C GLY A 78 0.32 -11.26 1.33
N ARG A 79 1.61 -10.94 1.20
CA ARG A 79 2.16 -9.64 0.80
C ARG A 79 3.43 -9.86 -0.02
N GLN A 80 3.69 -9.00 -1.00
CA GLN A 80 4.97 -9.01 -1.70
C GLN A 80 6.02 -8.35 -0.80
N LEU A 81 7.11 -9.06 -0.53
CA LEU A 81 8.22 -8.54 0.29
C LEU A 81 9.09 -7.49 -0.42
N THR A 82 8.83 -7.24 -1.71
CA THR A 82 9.57 -6.30 -2.58
C THR A 82 9.33 -4.82 -2.23
N ASP A 83 8.20 -4.46 -1.62
CA ASP A 83 7.79 -3.05 -1.47
C ASP A 83 8.51 -2.26 -0.37
N ARG A 84 9.36 -2.89 0.47
CA ARG A 84 10.03 -2.17 1.58
C ARG A 84 11.46 -1.72 1.27
N ILE A 85 12.06 -2.15 0.16
CA ILE A 85 13.42 -1.76 -0.23
C ILE A 85 13.48 -0.29 -0.72
N SER A 86 12.34 0.32 -1.10
CA SER A 86 12.33 1.69 -1.65
C SER A 86 12.17 2.84 -0.64
N THR A 87 12.07 2.60 0.68
CA THR A 87 11.79 3.71 1.63
C THR A 87 12.91 4.07 2.60
N LYS A 88 14.13 3.53 2.42
CA LYS A 88 15.31 3.94 3.20
C LYS A 88 16.61 3.98 2.39
N ASN A 89 16.61 4.69 1.26
CA ASN A 89 17.85 5.23 0.69
C ASN A 89 17.79 6.75 0.78
N ASN A 90 18.34 7.24 1.88
CA ASN A 90 18.64 8.64 2.10
C ASN A 90 20.03 8.89 1.51
N ASP A 91 20.13 8.89 0.18
CA ASP A 91 21.34 9.31 -0.53
C ASP A 91 20.96 9.95 -1.87
N HIS A 92 21.58 11.10 -2.10
CA HIS A 92 21.42 12.01 -3.22
C HIS A 92 21.45 11.34 -4.60
N ILE A 93 20.34 11.37 -5.35
CA ILE A 93 20.37 11.22 -6.81
C ILE A 93 19.40 12.25 -7.43
N GLU A 94 19.98 13.20 -8.15
CA GLU A 94 19.29 14.13 -9.04
C GLU A 94 18.83 13.39 -10.30
N ALA A 95 17.50 13.22 -10.49
CA ALA A 95 16.80 13.07 -11.77
C ALA A 95 15.27 12.92 -11.55
N PRO A 96 14.42 13.27 -12.55
CA PRO A 96 13.17 14.01 -12.33
C PRO A 96 11.91 13.14 -12.21
N SER A 97 10.85 13.73 -11.60
CA SER A 97 9.46 13.24 -11.40
C SER A 97 9.14 12.72 -9.99
N THR A 98 9.02 13.60 -8.99
CA THR A 98 7.75 14.18 -8.49
C THR A 98 6.72 13.21 -7.89
N LEU A 99 7.00 12.63 -6.72
CA LEU A 99 5.98 12.55 -5.67
C LEU A 99 6.23 13.70 -4.70
N HIS A 100 5.73 14.89 -5.04
CA HIS A 100 5.63 15.99 -4.07
C HIS A 100 4.58 15.59 -3.04
N LEU A 101 5.01 14.88 -1.99
CA LEU A 101 4.18 14.70 -0.82
C LEU A 101 3.92 16.10 -0.26
N PRO A 102 2.66 16.54 -0.18
CA PRO A 102 2.35 17.92 0.15
C PRO A 102 2.88 18.24 1.55
N LYS A 103 3.75 19.25 1.65
CA LYS A 103 4.44 19.63 2.89
C LYS A 103 3.61 20.59 3.74
N THR A 104 2.59 21.20 3.13
CA THR A 104 1.72 22.19 3.76
C THR A 104 0.24 21.88 3.53
N LEU A 105 -0.62 22.29 4.47
CA LEU A 105 -2.08 22.13 4.35
C LEU A 105 -2.65 22.82 3.09
N SER A 106 -2.03 23.91 2.65
CA SER A 106 -2.35 24.62 1.41
C SER A 106 -2.10 23.77 0.17
N GLU A 107 -0.99 23.04 0.12
CA GLU A 107 -0.68 22.13 -0.99
C GLU A 107 -1.67 20.97 -1.04
N ILE A 108 -2.02 20.38 0.11
CA ILE A 108 -3.04 19.33 0.20
C ILE A 108 -4.36 19.81 -0.40
N LYS A 109 -4.83 21.01 0.01
CA LYS A 109 -6.06 21.59 -0.50
C LYS A 109 -6.02 21.81 -2.02
N ARG A 110 -4.88 22.28 -2.55
CA ARG A 110 -4.71 22.50 -3.99
C ARG A 110 -4.77 21.18 -4.77
N LEU A 111 -4.09 20.14 -4.29
CA LEU A 111 -4.13 18.81 -4.91
C LEU A 111 -5.56 18.24 -4.89
N GLN A 112 -6.25 18.32 -3.75
CA GLN A 112 -7.64 17.85 -3.64
C GLN A 112 -8.57 18.57 -4.63
N GLN A 113 -8.46 19.89 -4.74
CA GLN A 113 -9.25 20.67 -5.70
C GLN A 113 -8.94 20.30 -7.15
N GLN A 114 -7.67 20.04 -7.47
CA GLN A 114 -7.26 19.63 -8.81
C GLN A 114 -7.83 18.25 -9.16
N THR A 115 -7.70 17.27 -8.27
CA THR A 115 -8.28 15.93 -8.45
C THR A 115 -9.81 15.98 -8.55
N GLU A 116 -10.47 16.77 -7.71
CA GLU A 116 -11.93 16.95 -7.77
C GLU A 116 -12.36 17.56 -9.11
N ARG A 117 -11.64 18.58 -9.59
CA ARG A 117 -11.90 19.21 -10.89
C ARG A 117 -11.76 18.22 -12.05
N GLU A 118 -10.68 17.45 -12.07
CA GLU A 118 -10.43 16.44 -13.11
C GLU A 118 -11.51 15.36 -13.13
N ASN A 119 -11.90 14.87 -11.95
CA ASN A 119 -12.98 13.89 -11.83
C ASN A 119 -14.31 14.45 -12.37
N ILE A 120 -14.70 15.66 -11.95
CA ILE A 120 -15.94 16.30 -12.45
C ILE A 120 -15.90 16.48 -13.97
N LEU A 121 -14.78 16.91 -14.54
CA LEU A 121 -14.62 17.04 -16.00
C LEU A 121 -14.76 15.70 -16.72
N SER A 122 -14.16 14.63 -16.19
CA SER A 122 -14.26 13.29 -16.78
C SER A 122 -15.71 12.79 -16.83
N ILE A 123 -16.48 13.01 -15.76
CA ILE A 123 -17.89 12.64 -15.71
C ILE A 123 -18.74 13.53 -16.61
N LEU A 124 -18.44 14.83 -16.70
CA LEU A 124 -19.14 15.73 -17.63
C LEU A 124 -18.94 15.31 -19.09
N LYS A 125 -17.75 14.83 -19.47
CA LYS A 125 -17.51 14.27 -20.81
C LYS A 125 -18.35 13.03 -21.08
N ILE A 126 -18.42 12.10 -20.13
CA ILE A 126 -19.26 10.90 -20.23
C ILE A 126 -20.75 11.28 -20.35
N ALA A 127 -21.18 12.30 -19.61
CA ALA A 127 -22.54 12.82 -19.64
C ALA A 127 -22.83 13.75 -20.84
N ASN A 128 -21.91 13.92 -21.80
CA ASN A 128 -22.02 14.86 -22.92
C ASN A 128 -22.40 16.30 -22.48
N GLY A 129 -21.81 16.77 -21.39
CA GLY A 129 -22.07 18.09 -20.81
C GLY A 129 -23.45 18.26 -20.16
N ARG A 130 -24.23 17.19 -20.02
CA ARG A 130 -25.53 17.23 -19.33
C ARG A 130 -25.34 17.17 -17.82
N ILE A 131 -25.76 18.22 -17.11
CA ILE A 131 -25.66 18.30 -15.63
C ILE A 131 -26.86 17.60 -14.95
N ARG A 132 -28.08 17.79 -15.49
CA ARG A 132 -29.36 17.37 -14.89
C ARG A 132 -30.07 16.28 -15.69
N GLY A 133 -30.92 15.51 -15.03
CA GLY A 133 -31.77 14.48 -15.64
C GLY A 133 -31.11 13.10 -15.69
N LYS A 134 -31.81 12.14 -16.32
CA LYS A 134 -31.35 10.75 -16.47
C LYS A 134 -30.05 10.70 -17.28
N ASN A 135 -29.04 10.02 -16.74
CA ASN A 135 -27.65 9.98 -17.24
C ASN A 135 -26.93 11.35 -17.20
N GLY A 136 -27.36 12.28 -16.35
CA GLY A 136 -26.66 13.54 -16.12
C GLY A 136 -25.46 13.36 -15.18
N ALA A 137 -24.47 14.24 -15.29
CA ALA A 137 -23.26 14.20 -14.46
C ALA A 137 -23.54 14.23 -12.95
N ALA A 138 -24.59 14.94 -12.51
CA ALA A 138 -24.99 14.96 -11.11
C ALA A 138 -25.50 13.59 -10.63
N GLU A 139 -26.24 12.86 -11.48
CA GLU A 139 -26.72 11.52 -11.15
C GLU A 139 -25.56 10.51 -11.13
N LEU A 140 -24.64 10.60 -12.09
CA LEU A 140 -23.44 9.75 -12.14
C LEU A 140 -22.50 9.96 -10.95
N LEU A 141 -22.39 11.21 -10.46
CA LEU A 141 -21.64 11.54 -9.24
C LEU A 141 -22.44 11.29 -7.95
N ASN A 142 -23.70 10.87 -8.05
CA ASN A 142 -24.63 10.73 -6.93
C ASN A 142 -24.74 12.00 -6.06
N LEU A 143 -24.81 13.16 -6.72
CA LEU A 143 -24.93 14.48 -6.09
C LEU A 143 -26.23 15.17 -6.51
N LYS A 144 -26.75 16.04 -5.64
CA LYS A 144 -27.81 16.97 -6.04
C LYS A 144 -27.27 17.89 -7.15
N PRO A 145 -28.03 18.17 -8.22
CA PRO A 145 -27.55 19.02 -9.31
C PRO A 145 -27.09 20.41 -8.86
N THR A 146 -27.78 21.00 -7.89
CA THR A 146 -27.41 22.31 -7.30
C THR A 146 -26.07 22.26 -6.57
N THR A 147 -25.72 21.12 -5.96
CA THR A 147 -24.41 20.92 -5.32
C THR A 147 -23.31 20.78 -6.36
N LEU A 148 -23.57 20.08 -7.47
CA LEU A 148 -22.61 19.97 -8.57
C LEU A 148 -22.37 21.34 -9.22
N GLU A 149 -23.42 22.12 -9.46
CA GLU A 149 -23.33 23.48 -10.01
C GLU A 149 -22.47 24.41 -9.13
N SER A 150 -22.71 24.42 -7.81
CA SER A 150 -21.91 25.21 -6.86
C SER A 150 -20.44 24.77 -6.79
N ARG A 151 -20.16 23.45 -6.89
CA ARG A 151 -18.78 22.94 -6.94
C ARG A 151 -18.08 23.30 -8.25
N MET A 152 -18.79 23.23 -9.37
CA MET A 152 -18.27 23.66 -10.67
C MET A 152 -17.91 25.14 -10.66
N GLU A 153 -18.75 26.00 -10.08
CA GLU A 153 -18.46 27.44 -9.93
C GLU A 153 -17.21 27.68 -9.08
N LYS A 154 -17.13 27.02 -7.90
CA LYS A 154 -15.98 27.14 -6.99
C LYS A 154 -14.67 26.66 -7.62
N LEU A 155 -14.72 25.67 -8.51
CA LEU A 155 -13.57 25.11 -9.20
C LEU A 155 -13.30 25.79 -10.56
N GLY A 156 -14.08 26.79 -10.96
CA GLY A 156 -13.93 27.49 -12.25
C GLY A 156 -14.19 26.61 -13.48
N ILE A 157 -15.15 25.68 -13.38
CA ILE A 157 -15.57 24.80 -14.48
C ILE A 157 -16.77 25.45 -15.18
N SER A 158 -16.60 25.82 -16.44
CA SER A 158 -17.63 26.44 -17.28
C SER A 158 -17.94 25.56 -18.50
N LYS A 159 -19.15 25.69 -19.07
CA LYS A 159 -19.55 24.94 -20.28
C LYS A 159 -18.60 25.13 -21.48
N SER A 160 -17.82 26.21 -21.51
CA SER A 160 -16.81 26.46 -22.54
C SER A 160 -15.57 25.55 -22.44
N ASN A 161 -15.39 24.84 -21.31
CA ASN A 161 -14.24 23.96 -21.03
C ASN A 161 -14.63 22.47 -20.97
N ILE A 162 -15.85 22.12 -21.40
CA ILE A 162 -16.38 20.74 -21.41
C ILE A 162 -16.17 20.13 -22.79
#